data_AF-K9XPP5-F1
#
_entry.id   AF-K9XPP5-F1
#
_cell.length_a   1.000
_cell.length_b   1.000
_cell.length_c   1.000
_cell.angle_alpha   90.00
_cell.angle_beta   90.00
_cell.angle_gamma   90.00
#
_symmetry.space_group_name_H-M   'P 1'
#
loop_
_entity.id
_entity.type
_entity.pdbx_description
1 polymer ?
#
loop_
_entity_poly.entity_id
_entity_poly.type
_entity_poly.pdbx_seq_one_letter_code
_entity_poly.pdbx_strand_id
1 'polypeptide(L)'
;MISIVLTSSVILQAKKSMPNPNKTCFFPEPDESRRYGFGSDFVANEKYLAVGHTGLNKVIIYTSDDSGQWSRTREIRPPVDLAFDREGSTFGNGLELDGDILTISARIRNPDIPRDNLSPSQAANTPFTYSYRRYLINLKTETEVQPIDLLVQREPESNLVRFNLLRQGKIEQFVLPDMGEEHFGTHHGANSFYGSNVAVHENLLLVGYSSSYDETGGAWLFNLAQPEAEPLKMAVGDVAMGSTVALSQQFAAVSFHGITWYFPRSNAPRKSPKTLIANLNNGSTTVINSFGELSLSGNILAVMRPGRGCGEVVYPILEVFRIDEDTTPHLIIRRKNVSRAKVQNVFLIFLHYNGSRVCIEPLP
;
A
#
# COMPACT_ATOMS: atom_id res chain seq x y z
N MET A 1 -62.23 6.73 17.56
CA MET A 1 -60.86 6.38 17.97
C MET A 1 -60.31 5.41 16.91
N ILE A 2 -59.59 5.91 15.90
CA ILE A 2 -58.87 5.10 14.91
C ILE A 2 -57.54 5.82 14.67
N SER A 3 -56.46 5.27 15.21
CA SER A 3 -55.10 5.71 14.95
C SER A 3 -54.65 5.19 13.59
N ILE A 4 -54.28 6.09 12.68
CA ILE A 4 -53.56 5.75 11.45
C ILE A 4 -52.07 5.95 11.75
N VAL A 5 -51.34 4.85 11.87
CA VAL A 5 -49.88 4.82 11.96
C VAL A 5 -49.34 4.82 10.54
N LEU A 6 -48.68 5.91 10.13
CA LEU A 6 -47.88 5.97 8.91
C LEU A 6 -46.45 5.54 9.24
N THR A 7 -46.11 4.30 8.89
CA THR A 7 -44.72 3.82 8.90
C THR A 7 -44.04 4.20 7.60
N SER A 8 -43.17 5.21 7.64
CA SER A 8 -42.29 5.58 6.55
C SER A 8 -41.21 4.51 6.36
N SER A 9 -41.41 3.58 5.42
CA SER A 9 -40.36 2.66 4.98
C SER A 9 -39.35 3.40 4.12
N VAL A 10 -38.19 3.73 4.69
CA VAL A 10 -37.03 4.22 3.93
C VAL A 10 -36.43 3.04 3.16
N ILE A 11 -36.73 2.96 1.87
CA ILE A 11 -36.12 2.01 0.95
C ILE A 11 -34.73 2.54 0.58
N LEU A 12 -33.69 1.97 1.17
CA LEU A 12 -32.31 2.11 0.70
C LEU A 12 -32.19 1.40 -0.66
N GLN A 13 -32.47 2.09 -1.76
CA GLN A 13 -32.16 1.57 -3.09
C GLN A 13 -30.64 1.61 -3.29
N ALA A 14 -30.01 0.44 -3.14
CA ALA A 14 -28.65 0.23 -3.62
C ALA A 14 -28.62 0.48 -5.13
N LYS A 15 -28.11 1.65 -5.54
CA LYS A 15 -27.94 2.04 -6.92
C LYS A 15 -27.03 1.01 -7.60
N LYS A 16 -27.61 0.18 -8.46
CA LYS A 16 -26.87 -0.82 -9.25
C LYS A 16 -25.87 -0.07 -10.12
N SER A 17 -24.58 -0.19 -9.79
CA SER A 17 -23.48 0.45 -10.52
C SER A 17 -23.57 0.11 -12.00
N MET A 18 -23.84 1.10 -12.85
CA MET A 18 -23.63 0.96 -14.29
C MET A 18 -22.12 0.77 -14.56
N PRO A 19 -21.73 0.06 -15.64
CA PRO A 19 -20.34 -0.02 -16.05
C PRO A 19 -19.80 1.39 -16.30
N ASN A 20 -18.66 1.75 -15.71
CA ASN A 20 -18.00 3.02 -16.02
C ASN A 20 -17.41 2.91 -17.45
N PRO A 21 -17.88 3.70 -18.42
CA PRO A 21 -17.39 3.63 -19.80
C PRO A 21 -15.92 4.04 -19.92
N ASN A 22 -15.38 4.78 -18.94
CA ASN A 22 -13.99 5.24 -18.92
C ASN A 22 -13.06 4.28 -18.17
N LYS A 23 -13.50 3.05 -17.91
CA LYS A 23 -12.72 2.01 -17.25
C LYS A 23 -11.96 1.18 -18.27
N THR A 24 -10.64 1.13 -18.14
CA THR A 24 -9.77 0.26 -18.92
C THR A 24 -9.27 -0.90 -18.05
N CYS A 25 -9.24 -2.12 -18.58
CA CYS A 25 -8.71 -3.28 -17.86
C CYS A 25 -7.62 -3.98 -18.67
N PHE A 26 -6.59 -4.42 -17.95
CA PHE A 26 -5.41 -5.08 -18.46
C PHE A 26 -5.38 -6.51 -17.97
N PHE A 27 -4.99 -7.41 -18.86
CA PHE A 27 -4.89 -8.84 -18.62
C PHE A 27 -3.42 -9.26 -18.82
N PRO A 28 -2.93 -10.25 -18.06
CA PRO A 28 -1.69 -10.92 -18.42
C PRO A 28 -1.86 -11.57 -19.80
N GLU A 29 -0.76 -11.72 -20.54
CA GLU A 29 -0.80 -12.46 -21.81
C GLU A 29 -1.22 -13.93 -21.59
N PRO A 30 -1.77 -14.62 -22.61
CA PRO A 30 -2.31 -15.96 -22.43
C PRO A 30 -1.34 -16.97 -21.81
N ASP A 31 -0.05 -16.90 -22.14
CA ASP A 31 1.02 -17.73 -21.58
C ASP A 31 1.45 -17.29 -20.17
N GLU A 32 1.34 -16.00 -19.85
CA GLU A 32 1.58 -15.42 -18.52
C GLU A 32 0.48 -15.77 -17.52
N SER A 33 -0.77 -15.89 -17.98
CA SER A 33 -1.96 -16.08 -17.16
C SER A 33 -1.94 -17.31 -16.23
N ARG A 34 -1.07 -18.28 -16.53
CA ARG A 34 -0.85 -19.49 -15.71
C ARG A 34 0.01 -19.23 -14.47
N ARG A 35 0.71 -18.10 -14.41
CA ARG A 35 1.60 -17.74 -13.31
C ARG A 35 0.90 -16.77 -12.36
N TYR A 36 0.84 -17.11 -11.09
CA TYR A 36 0.31 -16.22 -10.05
C TYR A 36 1.18 -14.97 -9.88
N GLY A 37 0.58 -13.84 -9.53
CA GLY A 37 1.31 -12.62 -9.15
C GLY A 37 1.19 -11.43 -10.10
N PHE A 38 0.39 -11.53 -11.18
CA PHE A 38 -0.03 -10.33 -11.92
C PHE A 38 -0.83 -9.39 -11.02
N GLY A 39 -0.54 -8.08 -11.07
CA GLY A 39 -1.14 -7.10 -10.16
C GLY A 39 -0.66 -7.22 -8.72
N SER A 40 0.52 -7.81 -8.50
CA SER A 40 1.16 -7.91 -7.19
C SER A 40 1.49 -6.57 -6.55
N ASP A 41 1.64 -5.53 -7.35
CA ASP A 41 1.52 -4.11 -6.99
C ASP A 41 1.23 -3.30 -8.26
N PHE A 42 0.76 -2.06 -8.11
CA PHE A 42 0.54 -1.13 -9.20
C PHE A 42 0.63 0.32 -8.73
N VAL A 43 1.13 1.19 -9.62
CA VAL A 43 1.18 2.64 -9.45
C VAL A 43 0.92 3.31 -10.79
N ALA A 44 0.30 4.50 -10.77
CA ALA A 44 0.07 5.25 -12.00
C ALA A 44 0.22 6.76 -11.82
N ASN A 45 0.51 7.41 -12.93
CA ASN A 45 0.29 8.83 -13.15
C ASN A 45 -0.45 9.03 -14.48
N GLU A 46 -0.52 10.27 -14.96
CA GLU A 46 -1.25 10.60 -16.20
C GLU A 46 -0.67 9.90 -17.44
N LYS A 47 0.62 9.53 -17.42
CA LYS A 47 1.34 8.98 -18.58
C LYS A 47 1.61 7.48 -18.47
N TYR A 48 1.88 6.98 -17.27
CA TYR A 48 2.32 5.61 -17.02
C TYR A 48 1.44 4.89 -16.02
N LEU A 49 1.24 3.59 -16.27
CA LEU A 49 0.74 2.62 -15.31
C LEU A 49 1.77 1.48 -15.24
N ALA A 50 2.39 1.30 -14.08
CA ALA A 50 3.30 0.20 -13.83
C ALA A 50 2.57 -0.90 -13.05
N VAL A 51 2.69 -2.15 -13.51
CA VAL A 51 2.05 -3.32 -12.90
C VAL A 51 3.09 -4.40 -12.61
N GLY A 52 3.21 -4.79 -11.35
CA GLY A 52 4.09 -5.87 -10.92
C GLY A 52 3.55 -7.25 -11.28
N HIS A 53 4.38 -8.10 -11.88
CA HIS A 53 4.10 -9.52 -12.15
C HIS A 53 5.15 -10.41 -11.46
N THR A 54 5.01 -10.62 -10.16
CA THR A 54 6.01 -11.33 -9.35
C THR A 54 6.23 -12.79 -9.76
N GLY A 55 5.21 -13.50 -10.27
CA GLY A 55 5.40 -14.86 -10.79
C GLY A 55 6.27 -14.97 -12.05
N LEU A 56 6.54 -13.85 -12.72
CA LEU A 56 7.42 -13.75 -13.87
C LEU A 56 8.63 -12.84 -13.62
N ASN A 57 8.79 -12.36 -12.38
CA ASN A 57 9.83 -11.42 -11.97
C ASN A 57 10.02 -10.27 -12.96
N LYS A 58 8.92 -9.56 -13.24
CA LYS A 58 8.93 -8.39 -14.11
C LYS A 58 7.93 -7.33 -13.68
N VAL A 59 8.14 -6.12 -14.17
CA VAL A 59 7.18 -5.02 -14.13
C VAL A 59 6.76 -4.71 -15.56
N ILE A 60 5.45 -4.65 -15.80
CA ILE A 60 4.86 -4.31 -17.09
C ILE A 60 4.46 -2.83 -17.06
N ILE A 61 4.87 -2.08 -18.06
CA ILE A 61 4.55 -0.67 -18.22
C ILE A 61 3.51 -0.51 -19.32
N TYR A 62 2.43 0.17 -18.96
CA TYR A 62 1.44 0.69 -19.89
C TYR A 62 1.59 2.22 -19.98
N THR A 63 1.43 2.77 -21.18
CA THR A 63 1.42 4.22 -21.40
C THR A 63 0.09 4.67 -21.96
N SER A 64 -0.37 5.83 -21.52
CA SER A 64 -1.52 6.51 -22.10
C SER A 64 -1.08 7.34 -23.31
N ASP A 65 -1.86 7.30 -24.39
CA ASP A 65 -1.72 8.23 -25.51
C ASP A 65 -2.52 9.52 -25.29
N ASP A 66 -2.42 10.47 -26.22
CA ASP A 66 -3.13 11.76 -26.14
C ASP A 66 -4.67 11.62 -26.14
N SER A 67 -5.19 10.45 -26.53
CA SER A 67 -6.62 10.13 -26.49
C SER A 67 -7.05 9.46 -25.17
N GLY A 68 -6.11 9.25 -24.24
CA GLY A 68 -6.34 8.55 -22.98
C GLY A 68 -6.37 7.03 -23.11
N GLN A 69 -6.01 6.48 -24.28
CA GLN A 69 -5.95 5.03 -24.48
C GLN A 69 -4.64 4.46 -23.94
N TRP A 70 -4.76 3.38 -23.18
CA TRP A 70 -3.63 2.72 -22.55
C TRP A 70 -3.15 1.54 -23.37
N SER A 71 -1.84 1.48 -23.65
CA SER A 71 -1.21 0.36 -24.37
C SER A 71 0.01 -0.16 -23.61
N ARG A 72 0.28 -1.46 -23.71
CA ARG A 72 1.48 -2.10 -23.15
C ARG A 72 2.69 -1.67 -23.98
N THR A 73 3.69 -1.05 -23.38
CA THR A 73 4.82 -0.48 -24.12
C THR A 73 6.18 -0.99 -23.70
N ARG A 74 6.35 -1.45 -22.45
CA ARG A 74 7.65 -1.91 -21.97
C ARG A 74 7.52 -3.00 -20.92
N GLU A 75 8.50 -3.90 -20.88
CA GLU A 75 8.76 -4.77 -19.75
C GLU A 75 10.08 -4.41 -19.09
N ILE A 76 10.10 -4.44 -17.76
CA ILE A 76 11.30 -4.23 -16.97
C ILE A 76 11.58 -5.53 -16.23
N ARG A 77 12.78 -6.07 -16.46
CA ARG A 77 13.31 -7.26 -15.80
C ARG A 77 14.32 -6.84 -14.72
N PRO A 78 14.56 -7.65 -13.69
CA PRO A 78 15.67 -7.42 -12.77
C PRO A 78 17.01 -7.48 -13.54
N PRO A 79 18.08 -6.84 -13.02
CA PRO A 79 19.42 -7.00 -13.56
C PRO A 79 19.89 -8.48 -13.56
N VAL A 80 20.73 -8.84 -14.54
CA VAL A 80 21.07 -10.23 -14.91
C VAL A 80 21.88 -10.97 -13.82
N ASP A 81 22.56 -10.23 -12.96
CA ASP A 81 23.44 -10.74 -11.90
C ASP A 81 22.71 -11.22 -10.64
N LEU A 82 21.38 -11.14 -10.61
CA LEU A 82 20.58 -11.43 -9.42
C LEU A 82 19.81 -12.74 -9.55
N ALA A 83 19.85 -13.55 -8.48
CA ALA A 83 19.20 -14.87 -8.38
C ALA A 83 17.65 -14.79 -8.25
N PHE A 84 17.01 -14.10 -9.19
CA PHE A 84 15.55 -14.03 -9.35
C PHE A 84 14.98 -15.21 -10.14
N ASP A 85 15.82 -16.09 -10.66
CA ASP A 85 15.42 -17.37 -11.23
C ASP A 85 14.93 -18.38 -10.16
N ARG A 86 15.19 -18.09 -8.88
CA ARG A 86 14.84 -18.96 -7.75
C ARG A 86 13.39 -18.81 -7.30
N GLU A 87 12.78 -19.95 -6.98
CA GLU A 87 11.45 -20.01 -6.40
C GLU A 87 11.36 -19.22 -5.08
N GLY A 88 10.46 -18.24 -5.03
CA GLY A 88 10.21 -17.38 -3.87
C GLY A 88 10.93 -16.03 -3.89
N SER A 89 11.82 -15.77 -4.86
CA SER A 89 12.29 -14.41 -5.15
C SER A 89 11.23 -13.66 -5.97
N THR A 90 10.94 -12.42 -5.61
CA THR A 90 9.86 -11.62 -6.23
C THR A 90 10.32 -10.21 -6.59
N PHE A 91 10.46 -9.92 -7.88
CA PHE A 91 10.70 -8.58 -8.43
C PHE A 91 9.38 -7.92 -8.82
N GLY A 92 9.24 -6.61 -8.54
CA GLY A 92 7.99 -5.87 -8.80
C GLY A 92 6.97 -6.01 -7.69
N ASN A 93 7.39 -6.37 -6.47
CA ASN A 93 6.48 -6.51 -5.34
C ASN A 93 6.12 -5.14 -4.74
N GLY A 94 6.97 -4.12 -4.80
CA GLY A 94 6.64 -2.76 -4.35
C GLY A 94 7.01 -1.74 -5.40
N LEU A 95 6.11 -0.83 -5.75
CA LEU A 95 6.31 0.19 -6.78
C LEU A 95 6.04 1.58 -6.23
N GLU A 96 6.89 2.55 -6.60
CA GLU A 96 6.66 3.98 -6.38
C GLU A 96 6.99 4.74 -7.66
N LEU A 97 6.16 5.71 -8.03
CA LEU A 97 6.29 6.45 -9.29
C LEU A 97 6.23 7.95 -9.01
N ASP A 98 7.22 8.68 -9.55
CA ASP A 98 7.29 10.14 -9.53
C ASP A 98 7.76 10.66 -10.89
N GLY A 99 6.85 11.32 -11.61
CA GLY A 99 7.08 11.73 -12.99
C GLY A 99 7.44 10.53 -13.90
N ASP A 100 8.61 10.61 -14.55
CA ASP A 100 9.14 9.53 -15.39
C ASP A 100 9.98 8.50 -14.59
N ILE A 101 10.10 8.63 -13.26
CA ILE A 101 10.99 7.79 -12.44
C ILE A 101 10.20 6.76 -11.64
N LEU A 102 10.57 5.49 -11.82
CA LEU A 102 9.96 4.35 -11.14
C LEU A 102 10.99 3.72 -10.19
N THR A 103 10.60 3.49 -8.94
CA THR A 103 11.32 2.57 -8.06
C THR A 103 10.63 1.21 -7.99
N ILE A 104 11.44 0.16 -7.93
CA ILE A 104 10.98 -1.23 -7.93
C ILE A 104 11.63 -1.95 -6.76
N SER A 105 10.82 -2.46 -5.85
CA SER A 105 11.27 -3.32 -4.76
C SER A 105 11.35 -4.77 -5.21
N ALA A 106 12.24 -5.50 -4.57
CA ALA A 106 12.37 -6.92 -4.76
C ALA A 106 12.69 -7.64 -3.44
N ARG A 107 12.05 -8.81 -3.27
CA ARG A 107 12.39 -9.78 -2.22
C ARG A 107 13.28 -10.85 -2.85
N ILE A 108 14.45 -11.08 -2.28
CA ILE A 108 15.38 -12.11 -2.73
C ILE A 108 15.47 -13.17 -1.65
N ARG A 109 15.26 -14.42 -2.02
CA ARG A 109 15.45 -15.56 -1.10
C ARG A 109 16.94 -15.81 -0.93
N ASN A 110 17.44 -15.76 0.31
CA ASN A 110 18.88 -15.87 0.56
C ASN A 110 19.39 -17.30 0.24
N PRO A 111 20.55 -17.42 -0.45
CA PRO A 111 21.18 -18.71 -0.77
C PRO A 111 21.73 -19.46 0.45
N ASP A 112 22.21 -18.73 1.46
CA ASP A 112 23.21 -19.23 2.42
C ASP A 112 22.65 -20.10 3.55
N ILE A 113 21.43 -20.62 3.39
CA ILE A 113 20.94 -21.74 4.21
C ILE A 113 20.85 -22.94 3.27
N PRO A 114 21.94 -23.73 3.11
CA PRO A 114 21.91 -24.97 2.35
C PRO A 114 20.84 -25.88 2.95
N ARG A 115 19.74 -26.09 2.22
CA ARG A 115 18.67 -27.01 2.62
C ARG A 115 18.89 -28.42 2.07
N ASP A 116 19.88 -28.59 1.22
CA ASP A 116 20.17 -29.84 0.52
C ASP A 116 20.58 -30.96 1.50
N ASN A 117 21.02 -30.59 2.72
CA ASN A 117 21.36 -31.52 3.80
C ASN A 117 20.32 -31.58 4.94
N LEU A 118 19.19 -30.88 4.80
CA LEU A 118 18.12 -30.91 5.80
C LEU A 118 17.08 -31.96 5.42
N SER A 119 16.62 -32.76 6.39
CA SER A 119 15.46 -33.61 6.16
C SER A 119 14.22 -32.75 5.83
N PRO A 120 13.20 -33.29 5.14
CA PRO A 120 11.99 -32.54 4.80
C PRO A 120 11.31 -31.85 6.01
N SER A 121 11.37 -32.47 7.20
CA SER A 121 10.84 -31.89 8.44
C SER A 121 11.71 -30.74 8.97
N GLN A 122 13.03 -30.81 8.80
CA GLN A 122 13.94 -29.73 9.17
C GLN A 122 13.83 -28.55 8.20
N ALA A 123 13.73 -28.82 6.90
CA ALA A 123 13.53 -27.78 5.89
C ALA A 123 12.18 -27.05 6.07
N ALA A 124 11.13 -27.74 6.51
CA ALA A 124 9.84 -27.14 6.83
C ALA A 124 9.88 -26.23 8.07
N ASN A 125 10.76 -26.52 9.03
CA ASN A 125 10.88 -25.78 10.30
C ASN A 125 11.93 -24.67 10.28
N THR A 126 12.83 -24.63 9.30
CA THR A 126 13.79 -23.54 9.14
C THR A 126 13.13 -22.36 8.41
N PRO A 127 13.03 -21.16 9.02
CA PRO A 127 12.47 -19.99 8.35
C PRO A 127 13.27 -19.63 7.09
N PHE A 128 12.59 -19.20 6.03
CA PHE A 128 13.29 -18.60 4.90
C PHE A 128 13.85 -17.24 5.32
N THR A 129 15.16 -17.05 5.16
CA THR A 129 15.77 -15.72 5.25
C THR A 129 15.64 -15.03 3.89
N TYR A 130 15.26 -13.77 3.92
CA TYR A 130 15.11 -12.95 2.72
C TYR A 130 15.95 -11.70 2.86
N SER A 131 16.57 -11.29 1.75
CA SER A 131 17.11 -9.95 1.59
C SER A 131 16.15 -9.11 0.76
N TYR A 132 16.21 -7.80 0.99
CA TYR A 132 15.45 -6.81 0.24
C TYR A 132 16.38 -6.00 -0.62
N ARG A 133 15.93 -5.66 -1.82
CA ARG A 133 16.59 -4.73 -2.72
C ARG A 133 15.57 -3.74 -3.27
N ARG A 134 16.04 -2.55 -3.62
CA ARG A 134 15.29 -1.57 -4.39
C ARG A 134 16.10 -1.19 -5.62
N TYR A 135 15.38 -0.84 -6.67
CA TYR A 135 15.95 -0.41 -7.92
C TYR A 135 15.25 0.85 -8.40
N LEU A 136 15.95 1.62 -9.24
CA LEU A 136 15.49 2.85 -9.87
C LEU A 136 15.61 2.70 -11.38
N ILE A 137 14.62 3.22 -12.11
CA ILE A 137 14.67 3.31 -13.56
C ILE A 137 13.91 4.55 -14.04
N ASN A 138 14.46 5.21 -15.06
CA ASN A 138 13.75 6.24 -15.79
C ASN A 138 12.93 5.58 -16.93
N LEU A 139 11.64 5.87 -17.00
CA LEU A 139 10.70 5.32 -17.97
C LEU A 139 10.75 6.06 -19.32
N LYS A 140 11.27 7.29 -19.34
CA LYS A 140 11.43 8.10 -20.56
C LYS A 140 12.72 7.78 -21.29
N THR A 141 13.82 7.64 -20.56
CA THR A 141 15.11 7.24 -21.12
C THR A 141 15.25 5.74 -20.92
N GLU A 142 15.59 4.95 -21.93
CA GLU A 142 15.74 3.48 -21.83
C GLU A 142 16.95 3.03 -20.99
N THR A 143 17.27 3.77 -19.93
CA THR A 143 18.35 3.48 -18.99
C THR A 143 18.16 2.12 -18.33
N GLU A 144 19.29 1.49 -18.03
CA GLU A 144 19.33 0.27 -17.24
C GLU A 144 18.79 0.49 -15.82
N VAL A 145 18.27 -0.59 -15.24
CA VAL A 145 17.77 -0.63 -13.86
C VAL A 145 18.95 -0.49 -12.89
N GLN A 146 18.97 0.54 -12.06
CA GLN A 146 20.06 0.81 -11.12
C GLN A 146 19.69 0.42 -9.69
N PRO A 147 20.57 -0.25 -8.92
CA PRO A 147 20.30 -0.52 -7.51
C PRO A 147 20.30 0.77 -6.69
N ILE A 148 19.42 0.83 -5.70
CA ILE A 148 19.34 1.93 -4.72
C ILE A 148 19.15 1.36 -3.30
N ASP A 149 19.38 2.21 -2.31
CA ASP A 149 19.18 1.86 -0.91
C ASP A 149 17.71 1.56 -0.58
N LEU A 150 17.51 0.80 0.52
CA LEU A 150 16.16 0.47 1.01
C LEU A 150 15.41 1.72 1.44
N LEU A 151 14.08 1.69 1.34
CA LEU A 151 13.23 2.84 1.73
C LEU A 151 13.49 3.28 3.16
N VAL A 152 13.69 2.33 4.08
CA VAL A 152 13.93 2.57 5.50
C VAL A 152 15.09 1.68 5.97
N GLN A 153 16.07 2.29 6.64
CA GLN A 153 17.21 1.60 7.25
C GLN A 153 17.42 2.15 8.66
N ARG A 154 17.34 1.29 9.68
CA ARG A 154 17.72 1.67 11.05
C ARG A 154 19.24 1.80 11.12
N GLU A 155 19.73 2.88 11.70
CA GLU A 155 21.14 3.06 11.97
C GLU A 155 21.55 2.18 13.16
N PRO A 156 22.60 1.34 13.04
CA PRO A 156 23.02 0.45 14.13
C PRO A 156 23.31 1.23 15.42
N GLU A 157 22.86 0.67 16.55
CA GLU A 157 23.17 1.20 17.89
C GLU A 157 22.73 2.66 18.13
N SER A 158 21.79 3.18 17.33
CA SER A 158 21.22 4.51 17.50
C SER A 158 19.69 4.50 17.46
N ASN A 159 19.07 5.59 17.89
CA ASN A 159 17.64 5.86 17.74
C ASN A 159 17.33 6.59 16.41
N LEU A 160 18.22 6.52 15.43
CA LEU A 160 18.06 7.18 14.13
C LEU A 160 17.67 6.17 13.04
N VAL A 161 16.89 6.67 12.10
CA VAL A 161 16.41 5.92 10.94
C VAL A 161 16.66 6.73 9.69
N ARG A 162 17.31 6.10 8.72
CA ARG A 162 17.54 6.62 7.38
C ARG A 162 16.37 6.30 6.48
N PHE A 163 15.84 7.32 5.82
CA PHE A 163 14.77 7.23 4.84
C PHE A 163 15.32 7.61 3.46
N ASN A 164 15.19 6.72 2.48
CA ASN A 164 15.60 6.94 1.09
C ASN A 164 14.35 7.11 0.22
N LEU A 165 13.88 8.36 0.08
CA LEU A 165 12.58 8.73 -0.45
C LEU A 165 12.68 9.14 -1.92
N LEU A 166 11.76 8.65 -2.78
CA LEU A 166 11.61 9.15 -4.15
C LEU A 166 10.87 10.49 -4.13
N ARG A 167 11.56 11.57 -4.50
CA ARG A 167 11.01 12.94 -4.55
C ARG A 167 11.61 13.72 -5.70
N GLN A 168 10.77 14.43 -6.45
CA GLN A 168 11.17 15.27 -7.58
C GLN A 168 12.06 14.52 -8.59
N GLY A 169 11.74 13.24 -8.84
CA GLY A 169 12.47 12.39 -9.77
C GLY A 169 13.86 11.94 -9.31
N LYS A 170 14.18 12.02 -8.01
CA LYS A 170 15.46 11.54 -7.45
C LYS A 170 15.24 10.89 -6.08
N ILE A 171 16.24 10.12 -5.64
CA ILE A 171 16.26 9.60 -4.27
C ILE A 171 16.89 10.66 -3.36
N GLU A 172 16.15 11.09 -2.36
CA GLU A 172 16.64 11.98 -1.30
C GLU A 172 16.71 11.23 0.02
N GLN A 173 17.79 11.48 0.77
CA GLN A 173 18.06 10.81 2.04
C GLN A 173 17.75 11.74 3.22
N PHE A 174 17.02 11.23 4.20
CA PHE A 174 16.74 11.90 5.47
C PHE A 174 17.11 10.99 6.64
N VAL A 175 17.68 11.55 7.70
CA VAL A 175 17.97 10.81 8.93
C VAL A 175 17.14 11.44 10.04
N LEU A 176 16.22 10.67 10.59
CA LEU A 176 15.20 11.14 11.55
C LEU A 176 15.19 10.22 12.79
N PRO A 177 14.79 10.73 13.96
CA PRO A 177 14.63 9.90 15.16
C PRO A 177 13.49 8.88 14.99
N ASP A 178 13.65 7.68 15.56
CA ASP A 178 12.63 6.63 15.60
C ASP A 178 11.54 6.85 16.64
N MET A 179 11.65 7.95 17.39
CA MET A 179 10.74 8.36 18.46
C MET A 179 10.57 7.33 19.57
N GLY A 180 11.53 6.38 19.71
CA GLY A 180 11.45 5.26 20.65
C GLY A 180 10.45 4.17 20.26
N GLU A 181 9.96 4.16 19.02
CA GLU A 181 8.92 3.23 18.56
C GLU A 181 9.55 1.94 17.95
N GLU A 182 9.19 0.77 18.48
CA GLU A 182 9.81 -0.54 18.13
C GLU A 182 9.70 -0.90 16.65
N HIS A 183 8.55 -0.60 16.04
CA HIS A 183 8.25 -0.91 14.63
C HIS A 183 8.12 0.35 13.76
N PHE A 184 8.91 1.37 14.08
CA PHE A 184 8.94 2.65 13.37
C PHE A 184 9.38 2.50 11.92
N GLY A 185 8.48 2.78 10.97
CA GLY A 185 8.77 2.66 9.55
C GLY A 185 9.27 1.27 9.15
N THR A 186 9.07 0.26 10.00
CA THR A 186 9.69 -1.04 9.77
C THR A 186 9.03 -1.69 8.58
N HIS A 187 9.86 -1.97 7.58
CA HIS A 187 9.53 -2.86 6.50
C HIS A 187 9.49 -4.28 7.09
N HIS A 188 8.35 -4.70 7.66
CA HIS A 188 8.12 -6.10 8.00
C HIS A 188 8.01 -6.90 6.70
N GLY A 189 9.20 -7.19 6.17
CA GLY A 189 9.57 -8.09 5.12
C GLY A 189 8.57 -8.38 4.00
N ALA A 190 8.94 -7.97 2.78
CA ALA A 190 8.62 -8.66 1.52
C ALA A 190 7.18 -8.75 1.05
N ASN A 191 6.24 -8.59 1.95
CA ASN A 191 4.84 -8.72 1.66
C ASN A 191 4.28 -7.32 1.56
N SER A 192 4.70 -6.61 0.51
CA SER A 192 3.94 -5.54 -0.13
C SER A 192 2.50 -5.95 -0.51
N PHE A 193 2.10 -7.19 -0.22
CA PHE A 193 0.70 -7.59 -0.11
C PHE A 193 -0.10 -6.71 0.85
N TYR A 194 0.54 -6.01 1.80
CA TYR A 194 -0.11 -5.50 3.01
C TYR A 194 0.24 -4.04 3.36
N GLY A 195 0.04 -3.11 2.42
CA GLY A 195 0.12 -1.66 2.65
C GLY A 195 1.52 -1.10 2.96
N SER A 196 1.69 0.21 2.77
CA SER A 196 2.90 0.94 3.17
C SER A 196 2.68 1.59 4.54
N ASN A 197 3.62 1.42 5.47
CA ASN A 197 3.68 2.18 6.72
C ASN A 197 4.55 3.46 6.58
N VAL A 198 4.94 3.81 5.37
CA VAL A 198 5.62 5.07 5.04
C VAL A 198 4.90 5.72 3.86
N ALA A 199 4.51 6.99 4.01
CA ALA A 199 3.95 7.79 2.93
C ALA A 199 4.66 9.14 2.87
N VAL A 200 4.96 9.59 1.65
CA VAL A 200 5.59 10.89 1.38
C VAL A 200 4.72 11.70 0.44
N HIS A 201 4.57 12.99 0.74
CA HIS A 201 3.93 13.94 -0.15
C HIS A 201 4.62 15.29 -0.01
N GLU A 202 5.22 15.78 -1.09
CA GLU A 202 6.05 16.99 -1.06
C GLU A 202 7.07 16.95 0.10
N ASN A 203 7.01 17.89 1.05
CA ASN A 203 7.89 17.99 2.22
C ASN A 203 7.35 17.27 3.46
N LEU A 204 6.31 16.45 3.34
CA LEU A 204 5.72 15.74 4.46
C LEU A 204 6.04 14.25 4.38
N LEU A 205 6.44 13.68 5.51
CA LEU A 205 6.69 12.24 5.68
C LEU A 205 5.85 11.72 6.83
N LEU A 206 4.95 10.78 6.54
CA LEU A 206 4.14 10.09 7.53
C LEU A 206 4.69 8.68 7.74
N VAL A 207 5.12 8.39 8.97
CA VAL A 207 5.74 7.11 9.34
C VAL A 207 4.87 6.42 10.38
N GLY A 208 4.27 5.31 9.99
CA GLY A 208 3.51 4.44 10.85
C GLY A 208 4.42 3.66 11.82
N TYR A 209 3.88 3.39 13.00
CA TYR A 209 4.49 2.52 13.98
C TYR A 209 3.43 1.64 14.63
N SER A 210 3.87 0.50 15.14
CA SER A 210 3.08 -0.39 15.98
C SER A 210 3.81 -0.64 17.29
N SER A 211 3.08 -0.60 18.40
CA SER A 211 3.62 -0.89 19.72
C SER A 211 3.15 -2.26 20.18
N SER A 212 4.11 -3.14 20.46
CA SER A 212 3.85 -4.47 21.03
C SER A 212 3.50 -4.42 22.52
N TYR A 213 3.84 -3.30 23.19
CA TYR A 213 3.73 -3.14 24.65
C TYR A 213 2.32 -2.81 25.11
N ASP A 214 1.68 -1.85 24.45
CA ASP A 214 0.35 -1.37 24.81
C ASP A 214 -0.70 -1.81 23.79
N GLU A 215 -0.33 -2.54 22.75
CA GLU A 215 -1.17 -2.96 21.63
C GLU A 215 -1.82 -1.81 20.85
N THR A 216 -1.29 -0.59 20.97
CA THR A 216 -1.69 0.54 20.11
C THR A 216 -0.77 0.64 18.90
N GLY A 217 -1.06 1.63 18.07
CA GLY A 217 -0.08 2.17 17.16
C GLY A 217 -0.51 3.55 16.74
N GLY A 218 0.16 4.07 15.74
CA GLY A 218 -0.07 5.41 15.26
C GLY A 218 0.85 5.72 14.11
N ALA A 219 1.01 7.00 13.86
CA ALA A 219 2.05 7.49 12.97
C ALA A 219 2.67 8.76 13.53
N TRP A 220 3.84 9.09 13.02
CA TRP A 220 4.50 10.36 13.24
C TRP A 220 4.60 11.10 11.91
N LEU A 221 4.20 12.36 11.90
CA LEU A 221 4.26 13.24 10.73
C LEU A 221 5.45 14.19 10.88
N PHE A 222 6.40 14.09 9.95
CA PHE A 222 7.59 14.93 9.88
C PHE A 222 7.45 15.97 8.78
N ASN A 223 7.96 17.17 9.04
CA ASN A 223 8.20 18.19 8.03
C ASN A 223 9.66 18.10 7.56
N LEU A 224 9.89 17.55 6.38
CA LEU A 224 11.21 17.38 5.78
C LEU A 224 11.89 18.71 5.42
N ALA A 225 11.15 19.82 5.33
CA ALA A 225 11.74 21.15 5.17
C ALA A 225 12.31 21.70 6.50
N GLN A 226 11.89 21.14 7.63
CA GLN A 226 12.32 21.50 8.98
C GLN A 226 12.52 20.23 9.82
N PRO A 227 13.53 19.39 9.50
CA PRO A 227 13.68 18.06 10.10
C PRO A 227 13.94 18.09 11.62
N GLU A 228 14.40 19.23 12.16
CA GLU A 228 14.62 19.47 13.59
C GLU A 228 13.33 19.88 14.34
N ALA A 229 12.25 20.19 13.62
CA ALA A 229 10.97 20.52 14.26
C ALA A 229 10.36 19.28 14.91
N GLU A 230 9.66 19.49 16.03
CA GLU A 230 8.98 18.40 16.72
C GLU A 230 7.92 17.77 15.79
N PRO A 231 7.98 16.44 15.52
CA PRO A 231 7.03 15.78 14.65
C PRO A 231 5.67 15.65 15.33
N LEU A 232 4.60 15.67 14.54
CA LEU A 232 3.24 15.52 15.06
C LEU A 232 2.91 14.03 15.26
N LYS A 233 2.55 13.65 16.50
CA LYS A 233 2.03 12.31 16.80
C LYS A 233 0.57 12.18 16.38
N MET A 234 0.28 11.17 15.56
CA MET A 234 -1.06 10.81 15.12
C MET A 234 -1.45 9.45 15.71
N ALA A 235 -2.17 9.47 16.83
CA ALA A 235 -2.60 8.25 17.52
C ALA A 235 -3.97 8.45 18.18
N VAL A 236 -4.68 7.34 18.41
CA VAL A 236 -5.95 7.32 19.15
C VAL A 236 -5.84 6.23 20.21
N GLY A 237 -6.20 6.57 21.46
CA GLY A 237 -6.21 5.63 22.57
C GLY A 237 -7.08 4.40 22.27
N ASP A 238 -6.63 3.23 22.70
CA ASP A 238 -7.35 1.95 22.54
C ASP A 238 -7.69 1.51 21.10
N VAL A 239 -6.98 2.06 20.11
CA VAL A 239 -7.16 1.69 18.70
C VAL A 239 -5.87 1.08 18.16
N ALA A 240 -5.99 -0.05 17.47
CA ALA A 240 -4.90 -0.62 16.68
C ALA A 240 -4.83 0.13 15.34
N MET A 241 -3.67 0.71 15.02
CA MET A 241 -3.40 1.43 13.76
C MET A 241 -1.89 1.53 13.51
N GLY A 242 -1.47 2.18 12.42
CA GLY A 242 -0.05 2.46 12.13
C GLY A 242 0.64 1.43 11.24
N SER A 243 -0.05 0.36 10.86
CA SER A 243 0.47 -0.61 9.88
C SER A 243 0.29 -0.16 8.43
N THR A 244 -0.56 0.82 8.19
CA THR A 244 -0.73 1.44 6.88
C THR A 244 -1.07 2.90 7.04
N VAL A 245 -0.43 3.72 6.23
CA VAL A 245 -0.56 5.18 6.23
C VAL A 245 -0.75 5.68 4.81
N ALA A 246 -1.44 6.81 4.67
CA ALA A 246 -1.57 7.50 3.40
C ALA A 246 -1.54 9.02 3.63
N LEU A 247 -0.99 9.75 2.67
CA LEU A 247 -0.70 11.17 2.81
C LEU A 247 -1.00 11.91 1.50
N SER A 248 -1.62 13.08 1.62
CA SER A 248 -1.77 14.07 0.56
C SER A 248 -1.42 15.46 1.11
N GLN A 249 -1.52 16.49 0.27
CA GLN A 249 -1.23 17.86 0.67
C GLN A 249 -2.06 18.34 1.87
N GLN A 250 -3.34 17.95 1.92
CA GLN A 250 -4.28 18.42 2.94
C GLN A 250 -4.58 17.39 4.02
N PHE A 251 -4.44 16.08 3.73
CA PHE A 251 -4.90 15.04 4.64
C PHE A 251 -3.83 14.00 4.93
N ALA A 252 -3.86 13.49 6.16
CA ALA A 252 -3.13 12.30 6.58
C ALA A 252 -4.12 11.25 7.09
N ALA A 253 -3.87 9.98 6.76
CA ALA A 253 -4.69 8.88 7.21
C ALA A 253 -3.82 7.75 7.77
N VAL A 254 -4.26 7.18 8.89
CA VAL A 254 -3.57 6.11 9.63
C VAL A 254 -4.56 5.02 9.94
N SER A 255 -4.25 3.78 9.56
CA SER A 255 -5.16 2.64 9.70
C SER A 255 -4.42 1.38 10.10
N PHE A 256 -5.22 0.36 10.34
CA PHE A 256 -4.80 -1.00 10.55
C PHE A 256 -5.06 -1.84 9.30
N HIS A 257 -4.01 -2.46 8.76
CA HIS A 257 -4.11 -3.29 7.56
C HIS A 257 -5.02 -4.54 7.76
N GLY A 258 -5.10 -5.09 8.97
CA GLY A 258 -6.10 -6.11 9.31
C GLY A 258 -5.72 -7.58 9.11
N ILE A 259 -4.49 -7.90 8.72
CA ILE A 259 -3.97 -9.27 8.66
C ILE A 259 -2.72 -9.39 9.55
N THR A 260 -2.72 -10.39 10.43
CA THR A 260 -1.60 -10.85 11.28
C THR A 260 -0.81 -9.71 11.93
N TRP A 261 -1.39 -9.07 12.94
CA TRP A 261 -0.57 -8.65 14.06
C TRP A 261 -0.49 -9.83 15.02
N TYR A 262 0.67 -10.47 15.08
CA TYR A 262 1.01 -11.26 16.24
C TYR A 262 1.27 -10.26 17.35
N PHE A 263 0.26 -9.89 18.14
CA PHE A 263 0.52 -9.37 19.48
C PHE A 263 1.00 -10.59 20.28
N PRO A 264 2.30 -10.73 20.55
CA PRO A 264 2.84 -11.99 21.06
C PRO A 264 2.42 -12.27 22.51
N ARG A 265 1.64 -11.39 23.16
CA ARG A 265 1.42 -11.45 24.62
C ARG A 265 0.03 -11.13 25.16
N SER A 266 -1.00 -10.91 24.34
CA SER A 266 -2.33 -10.78 24.92
C SER A 266 -3.47 -11.20 23.99
N ASN A 267 -4.61 -11.47 24.61
CA ASN A 267 -5.88 -11.61 23.93
C ASN A 267 -6.15 -10.32 23.13
N ALA A 268 -5.79 -10.36 21.84
CA ALA A 268 -6.04 -9.36 20.83
C ALA A 268 -7.53 -8.98 20.53
N PRO A 269 -8.61 -9.52 21.15
CA PRO A 269 -9.97 -9.06 20.81
C PRO A 269 -10.36 -7.66 21.30
N ARG A 270 -9.55 -6.95 22.12
CA ARG A 270 -10.04 -5.74 22.79
C ARG A 270 -9.98 -4.45 21.99
N LYS A 271 -9.16 -4.37 20.93
CA LYS A 271 -8.99 -3.11 20.18
C LYS A 271 -9.71 -3.16 18.84
N SER A 272 -10.55 -2.16 18.62
CA SER A 272 -11.33 -2.04 17.39
C SER A 272 -10.44 -1.46 16.28
N PRO A 273 -10.24 -2.18 15.16
CA PRO A 273 -9.50 -1.62 14.04
C PRO A 273 -10.32 -0.49 13.41
N LYS A 274 -9.69 0.69 13.28
CA LYS A 274 -10.31 1.92 12.76
C LYS A 274 -9.30 2.67 11.89
N THR A 275 -9.79 3.68 11.19
CA THR A 275 -8.96 4.63 10.44
C THR A 275 -9.10 6.00 11.07
N LEU A 276 -7.95 6.61 11.42
CA LEU A 276 -7.84 8.02 11.77
C LEU A 276 -7.61 8.83 10.48
N ILE A 277 -8.33 9.93 10.33
CA ILE A 277 -8.17 10.93 9.26
C ILE A 277 -7.89 12.26 9.95
N ALA A 278 -6.87 12.98 9.50
CA ALA A 278 -6.56 14.32 9.96
C ALA A 278 -6.45 15.28 8.78
N ASN A 279 -6.98 16.49 8.93
CA ASN A 279 -6.72 17.61 8.04
C ASN A 279 -5.53 18.40 8.58
N LEU A 280 -4.48 18.49 7.77
CA LEU A 280 -3.20 19.09 8.13
C LEU A 280 -3.24 20.62 8.16
N ASN A 281 -4.23 21.24 7.51
CA ASN A 281 -4.36 22.70 7.45
C ASN A 281 -5.06 23.29 8.67
N ASN A 282 -6.03 22.57 9.25
CA ASN A 282 -6.85 23.07 10.37
C ASN A 282 -6.79 22.20 11.63
N GLY A 283 -6.07 21.07 11.59
CA GLY A 283 -5.94 20.15 12.72
C GLY A 283 -7.19 19.34 13.07
N SER A 284 -8.26 19.43 12.27
CA SER A 284 -9.45 18.60 12.47
C SER A 284 -9.08 17.12 12.32
N THR A 285 -9.69 16.27 13.14
CA THR A 285 -9.51 14.82 13.08
C THR A 285 -10.84 14.10 13.21
N THR A 286 -10.97 12.99 12.48
CA THR A 286 -12.12 12.08 12.57
C THR A 286 -11.63 10.64 12.58
N VAL A 287 -12.34 9.78 13.31
CA VAL A 287 -12.09 8.34 13.35
C VAL A 287 -13.29 7.60 12.81
N ILE A 288 -13.08 6.74 11.81
CA ILE A 288 -14.15 5.96 11.17
C ILE A 288 -14.06 4.47 11.46
N ASN A 289 -15.21 3.80 11.42
CA ASN A 289 -15.35 2.34 11.50
C ASN A 289 -15.06 1.66 10.15
N SER A 290 -13.98 2.06 9.49
CA SER A 290 -13.39 1.39 8.34
C SER A 290 -11.90 1.20 8.61
N PHE A 291 -11.32 0.11 8.12
CA PHE A 291 -9.91 -0.23 8.32
C PHE A 291 -9.43 -1.12 7.18
N GLY A 292 -8.13 -1.13 6.94
CA GLY A 292 -7.51 -1.85 5.84
C GLY A 292 -6.39 -1.02 5.22
N GLU A 293 -5.84 -1.51 4.11
CA GLU A 293 -4.81 -0.81 3.33
C GLU A 293 -5.35 0.55 2.84
N LEU A 294 -4.54 1.59 3.03
CA LEU A 294 -4.90 2.96 2.66
C LEU A 294 -4.22 3.41 1.37
N SER A 295 -4.93 4.24 0.63
CA SER A 295 -4.35 5.12 -0.37
C SER A 295 -5.14 6.43 -0.42
N LEU A 296 -4.46 7.54 -0.70
CA LEU A 296 -5.01 8.88 -0.61
C LEU A 296 -4.51 9.71 -1.77
N SER A 297 -5.43 10.38 -2.48
CA SER A 297 -5.11 11.31 -3.56
C SER A 297 -6.02 12.52 -3.45
N GLY A 298 -5.44 13.69 -3.15
CA GLY A 298 -6.19 14.89 -2.79
C GLY A 298 -7.06 14.63 -1.56
N ASN A 299 -8.38 14.79 -1.72
CA ASN A 299 -9.38 14.51 -0.69
C ASN A 299 -10.11 13.16 -0.89
N ILE A 300 -9.61 12.29 -1.76
CA ILE A 300 -10.20 10.96 -1.98
C ILE A 300 -9.37 9.91 -1.26
N LEU A 301 -9.98 9.25 -0.28
CA LEU A 301 -9.39 8.16 0.51
C LEU A 301 -9.98 6.83 0.08
N ALA A 302 -9.15 5.88 -0.31
CA ALA A 302 -9.55 4.49 -0.48
C ALA A 302 -9.05 3.65 0.70
N VAL A 303 -9.97 2.87 1.26
CA VAL A 303 -9.73 1.88 2.32
C VAL A 303 -10.06 0.50 1.76
N MET A 304 -9.04 -0.33 1.65
CA MET A 304 -9.14 -1.69 1.16
C MET A 304 -9.20 -2.65 2.36
N ARG A 305 -10.41 -3.05 2.74
CA ARG A 305 -10.65 -3.96 3.86
C ARG A 305 -10.12 -5.35 3.52
N PRO A 306 -9.33 -6.00 4.40
CA PRO A 306 -8.82 -7.33 4.12
C PRO A 306 -9.95 -8.36 4.12
N GLY A 307 -9.79 -9.40 3.31
CA GLY A 307 -10.59 -10.61 3.48
C GLY A 307 -10.05 -11.46 4.63
N ARG A 308 -10.92 -12.05 5.45
CA ARG A 308 -10.50 -13.00 6.50
C ARG A 308 -10.49 -14.43 5.94
N GLY A 309 -9.41 -15.15 6.20
CA GLY A 309 -9.21 -16.55 5.81
C GLY A 309 -9.54 -17.59 6.89
N CYS A 310 -10.23 -17.23 7.98
CA CYS A 310 -10.54 -18.18 9.07
C CYS A 310 -12.04 -18.19 9.40
N GLY A 311 -12.71 -19.29 9.04
CA GLY A 311 -14.05 -19.68 9.52
C GLY A 311 -15.24 -19.04 8.80
N GLU A 312 -15.23 -17.72 8.61
CA GLU A 312 -16.25 -16.98 7.87
C GLU A 312 -15.63 -16.31 6.65
N VAL A 313 -16.20 -16.54 5.46
CA VAL A 313 -15.73 -15.96 4.20
C VAL A 313 -16.11 -14.48 4.16
N VAL A 314 -15.31 -13.63 4.80
CA VAL A 314 -15.40 -12.18 4.63
C VAL A 314 -14.63 -11.84 3.36
N TYR A 315 -15.35 -11.54 2.28
CA TYR A 315 -14.73 -11.06 1.05
C TYR A 315 -14.09 -9.69 1.28
N PRO A 316 -12.93 -9.42 0.66
CA PRO A 316 -12.33 -8.10 0.70
C PRO A 316 -13.28 -7.05 0.10
N ILE A 317 -13.34 -5.87 0.74
CA ILE A 317 -14.23 -4.76 0.38
C ILE A 317 -13.41 -3.50 0.19
N LEU A 318 -13.56 -2.88 -0.97
CA LEU A 318 -13.07 -1.53 -1.22
C LEU A 318 -14.14 -0.51 -0.82
N GLU A 319 -13.76 0.44 0.02
CA GLU A 319 -14.54 1.63 0.35
C GLU A 319 -13.75 2.86 -0.08
N VAL A 320 -14.35 3.75 -0.87
CA VAL A 320 -13.73 5.01 -1.30
C VAL A 320 -14.57 6.16 -0.78
N PHE A 321 -13.92 7.08 -0.09
CA PHE A 321 -14.52 8.23 0.56
C PHE A 321 -14.01 9.52 -0.08
N ARG A 322 -14.90 10.50 -0.22
CA ARG A 322 -14.54 11.91 -0.40
C ARG A 322 -14.51 12.56 0.97
N ILE A 323 -13.43 13.26 1.31
CA ILE A 323 -13.22 13.89 2.61
C ILE A 323 -13.47 15.39 2.47
N ASP A 324 -14.27 15.95 3.37
CA ASP A 324 -14.52 17.39 3.47
C ASP A 324 -13.46 18.09 4.35
N GLU A 325 -13.44 19.42 4.33
CA GLU A 325 -12.47 20.22 5.09
C GLU A 325 -12.51 19.97 6.61
N ASP A 326 -13.67 19.59 7.14
CA ASP A 326 -13.84 19.26 8.56
C ASP A 326 -13.46 17.80 8.89
N THR A 327 -12.90 17.05 7.93
CA THR A 327 -12.59 15.61 7.96
C THR A 327 -13.79 14.66 7.90
N THR A 328 -15.00 15.16 7.61
CA THR A 328 -16.16 14.30 7.41
C THR A 328 -16.02 13.47 6.13
N PRO A 329 -16.00 12.12 6.21
CA PRO A 329 -15.86 11.28 5.03
C PRO A 329 -17.22 10.84 4.46
N HIS A 330 -17.41 11.06 3.17
CA HIS A 330 -18.59 10.66 2.41
C HIS A 330 -18.28 9.46 1.53
N LEU A 331 -18.92 8.32 1.78
CA LEU A 331 -18.72 7.11 0.97
C LEU A 331 -19.26 7.33 -0.46
N ILE A 332 -18.37 7.31 -1.45
CA ILE A 332 -18.70 7.53 -2.86
C ILE A 332 -18.66 6.23 -3.69
N ILE A 333 -17.80 5.27 -3.32
CA ILE A 333 -17.71 3.97 -3.99
C ILE A 333 -17.61 2.87 -2.95
N ARG A 334 -18.37 1.79 -3.15
CA ARG A 334 -18.22 0.54 -2.40
C ARG A 334 -18.20 -0.64 -3.35
N ARG A 335 -17.12 -1.43 -3.34
CA ARG A 335 -16.96 -2.61 -4.22
C ARG A 335 -16.62 -3.86 -3.44
N LYS A 336 -17.30 -4.95 -3.81
CA LYS A 336 -16.93 -6.31 -3.46
C LYS A 336 -16.11 -6.92 -4.60
N ASN A 337 -15.43 -8.04 -4.36
CA ASN A 337 -14.63 -8.75 -5.36
C ASN A 337 -13.45 -7.95 -5.93
N VAL A 338 -12.85 -7.11 -5.08
CA VAL A 338 -11.59 -6.44 -5.34
C VAL A 338 -10.58 -7.08 -4.39
N SER A 339 -9.41 -7.51 -4.89
CA SER A 339 -8.35 -8.03 -4.00
C SER A 339 -7.43 -6.92 -3.53
N ARG A 340 -7.23 -5.88 -4.35
CA ARG A 340 -6.42 -4.70 -4.03
C ARG A 340 -6.92 -3.48 -4.77
N ALA A 341 -6.71 -2.30 -4.20
CA ALA A 341 -6.99 -1.04 -4.86
C ALA A 341 -6.10 0.09 -4.33
N LYS A 342 -5.82 1.07 -5.19
CA LYS A 342 -5.14 2.30 -4.85
C LYS A 342 -5.80 3.47 -5.55
N VAL A 343 -5.90 4.61 -4.87
CA VAL A 343 -6.16 5.90 -5.50
C VAL A 343 -4.85 6.66 -5.66
N GLN A 344 -4.58 7.14 -6.88
CA GLN A 344 -3.38 7.87 -7.20
C GLN A 344 -3.62 8.73 -8.43
N ASN A 345 -3.19 9.99 -8.41
CA ASN A 345 -3.30 10.93 -9.53
C ASN A 345 -4.68 10.89 -10.20
N VAL A 346 -5.74 11.13 -9.40
CA VAL A 346 -7.16 11.10 -9.83
C VAL A 346 -7.71 9.77 -10.38
N PHE A 347 -6.91 8.70 -10.39
CA PHE A 347 -7.37 7.37 -10.81
C PHE A 347 -7.68 6.47 -9.62
N LEU A 348 -8.68 5.61 -9.79
CA LEU A 348 -8.85 4.38 -9.02
C LEU A 348 -8.29 3.20 -9.81
N ILE A 349 -7.25 2.59 -9.29
CA ILE A 349 -6.62 1.39 -9.85
C ILE A 349 -6.97 0.22 -8.95
N PHE A 350 -7.36 -0.92 -9.50
CA PHE A 350 -7.73 -2.07 -8.69
C PHE A 350 -7.52 -3.42 -9.40
N LEU A 351 -7.15 -4.42 -8.60
CA LEU A 351 -7.06 -5.81 -9.01
C LEU A 351 -8.37 -6.52 -8.69
N HIS A 352 -8.94 -7.21 -9.68
CA HIS A 352 -10.13 -8.03 -9.48
C HIS A 352 -9.81 -9.25 -8.60
N TYR A 353 -10.74 -9.71 -7.77
CA TYR A 353 -10.50 -10.71 -6.73
C TYR A 353 -9.89 -12.04 -7.23
N ASN A 354 -10.23 -12.46 -8.44
CA ASN A 354 -9.65 -13.66 -9.06
C ASN A 354 -8.20 -13.47 -9.56
N GLY A 355 -7.60 -12.30 -9.33
CA GLY A 355 -6.23 -11.98 -9.74
C GLY A 355 -6.03 -11.88 -11.25
N SER A 356 -7.10 -11.88 -12.04
CA SER A 356 -6.99 -12.08 -13.50
C SER A 356 -6.85 -10.78 -14.30
N ARG A 357 -7.11 -9.62 -13.67
CA ARG A 357 -7.09 -8.32 -14.36
C ARG A 357 -6.87 -7.16 -13.40
N VAL A 358 -6.04 -6.22 -13.82
CA VAL A 358 -5.89 -4.89 -13.22
C VAL A 358 -6.76 -3.93 -14.02
N CYS A 359 -7.53 -3.09 -13.36
CA CYS A 359 -8.32 -2.06 -14.04
C CYS A 359 -7.97 -0.68 -13.50
N ILE A 360 -8.06 0.32 -14.36
CA ILE A 360 -7.90 1.74 -14.05
C ILE A 360 -9.15 2.49 -14.52
N GLU A 361 -9.59 3.45 -13.74
CA GLU A 361 -10.70 4.33 -14.10
C GLU A 361 -10.55 5.70 -13.40
N PRO A 362 -11.08 6.78 -13.98
CA PRO A 362 -11.09 8.07 -13.32
C PRO A 362 -12.01 8.06 -12.09
N LEU A 363 -11.60 8.80 -11.06
CA LEU A 363 -12.41 9.05 -9.87
C LEU A 363 -13.55 10.05 -10.15
N PRO A 364 -14.72 9.91 -9.50
CA PRO A 364 -15.88 10.78 -9.68
C PRO A 364 -15.85 12.08 -8.89
#